data_AF-A0A1A8X2E9-F1
#
_entry.id   AF-A0A1A8X2E9-F1
#
_cell.length_a   1.000
_cell.length_b   1.000
_cell.length_c   1.000
_cell.angle_alpha   90.00
_cell.angle_beta   90.00
_cell.angle_gamma   90.00
#
_symmetry.space_group_name_H-M   'P 1'
#
loop_
_entity.id
_entity.type
_entity.pdbx_description
1 polymer ?
#
loop_
_entity_poly.entity_id
_entity_poly.type
_entity_poly.pdbx_seq_one_letter_code
_entity_poly.pdbx_strand_id
1 'polypeptide(L)'
;MQLAIKHNKAKVTIDTVCKNGYLIQMSNHFECVCDDGHVHVKDDVCEQKQECKEGTKSKPCADFSTCVLANTPNKYTCMCDVGYTNVKDVCVPSVCKNVSCDKGKCILDPNNEDVKTAICSCDIGKVPDPNNKNMCTKDGETKCTLKCLKSNETCKVVEGRYKCDCEDGFSFDKEEGICTAYSVFNIVNLSIIFIIALTYLYII
;
A
#
# COMPACT_ATOMS: atom_id res chain seq x y z
N MET A 1 -1.75 -4.85 38.28
CA MET A 1 -2.77 -5.13 37.25
C MET A 1 -2.21 -4.65 35.92
N GLN A 2 -1.61 -5.55 35.14
CA GLN A 2 -0.88 -5.22 33.92
C GLN A 2 -1.89 -5.26 32.75
N LEU A 3 -2.20 -4.09 32.19
CA LEU A 3 -2.95 -4.00 30.94
C LEU A 3 -2.05 -4.55 29.83
N ALA A 4 -2.12 -5.85 29.59
CA ALA A 4 -1.64 -6.45 28.37
C ALA A 4 -2.51 -5.91 27.23
N ILE A 5 -2.04 -4.86 26.56
CA ILE A 5 -2.59 -4.46 25.27
C ILE A 5 -2.31 -5.63 24.34
N LYS A 6 -3.29 -6.55 24.23
CA LYS A 6 -3.36 -7.46 23.08
C LYS A 6 -3.49 -6.57 21.87
N HIS A 7 -2.36 -6.24 21.23
CA HIS A 7 -2.35 -5.76 19.87
C HIS A 7 -2.93 -6.90 19.03
N ASN A 8 -4.26 -6.87 18.88
CA ASN A 8 -4.99 -7.73 17.99
C ASN A 8 -4.55 -7.30 16.58
N LYS A 9 -3.49 -7.95 16.07
CA LYS A 9 -3.08 -7.80 14.68
C LYS A 9 -4.20 -8.40 13.85
N ALA A 10 -5.10 -7.55 13.36
CA ALA A 10 -6.18 -8.02 12.52
C ALA A 10 -5.55 -8.57 11.24
N LYS A 11 -5.71 -9.88 11.00
CA LYS A 11 -5.30 -10.51 9.75
C LYS A 11 -5.99 -9.79 8.59
N VAL A 12 -5.20 -9.24 7.67
CA VAL A 12 -5.71 -8.60 6.47
C VAL A 12 -6.24 -9.69 5.52
N THR A 13 -7.46 -9.50 5.03
CA THR A 13 -8.18 -10.41 4.15
C THR A 13 -8.78 -9.63 2.99
N ILE A 14 -9.38 -10.36 2.04
CA ILE A 14 -10.15 -9.79 0.92
C ILE A 14 -11.27 -8.83 1.35
N ASP A 15 -11.82 -9.00 2.56
CA ASP A 15 -12.91 -8.18 3.09
C ASP A 15 -12.42 -7.06 4.01
N THR A 16 -11.10 -6.93 4.17
CA THR A 16 -10.51 -5.89 5.03
C THR A 16 -10.69 -4.52 4.40
N VAL A 17 -11.25 -3.60 5.17
CA VAL A 17 -11.34 -2.19 4.82
C VAL A 17 -10.11 -1.47 5.36
N CYS A 18 -9.23 -1.04 4.46
CA CYS A 18 -8.04 -0.27 4.79
C CYS A 18 -8.43 1.18 5.15
N LYS A 19 -8.24 1.59 6.40
CA LYS A 19 -8.52 2.97 6.81
C LYS A 19 -7.39 3.90 6.35
N ASN A 20 -7.72 4.92 5.54
CA ASN A 20 -6.78 5.85 4.89
C ASN A 20 -5.74 5.12 4.02
N GLY A 21 -6.22 4.17 3.24
CA GLY A 21 -5.42 3.37 2.32
C GLY A 21 -6.30 2.50 1.44
N TYR A 22 -5.67 1.60 0.69
CA TYR A 22 -6.35 0.66 -0.20
C TYR A 22 -5.76 -0.75 -0.08
N LEU A 23 -6.59 -1.75 -0.39
CA LEU A 23 -6.20 -3.15 -0.32
C LEU A 23 -5.43 -3.56 -1.59
N ILE A 24 -4.35 -4.30 -1.40
CA ILE A 24 -3.60 -4.97 -2.47
C ILE A 24 -3.52 -6.47 -2.23
N GLN A 25 -3.23 -7.21 -3.29
CA GLN A 25 -2.99 -8.64 -3.24
C GLN A 25 -1.63 -8.97 -3.87
N MET A 26 -0.87 -9.82 -3.19
CA MET A 26 0.35 -10.47 -3.69
C MET A 26 0.11 -11.97 -3.88
N SER A 27 1.17 -12.77 -4.10
CA SER A 27 1.02 -14.19 -4.41
C SER A 27 0.28 -15.02 -3.35
N ASN A 28 0.45 -14.69 -2.07
CA ASN A 28 -0.09 -15.48 -0.94
C ASN A 28 -0.54 -14.63 0.27
N HIS A 29 -0.67 -13.31 0.13
CA HIS A 29 -1.24 -12.45 1.17
C HIS A 29 -1.95 -11.22 0.59
N PHE A 30 -2.75 -10.60 1.46
CA PHE A 30 -3.29 -9.27 1.27
C PHE A 30 -2.62 -8.32 2.26
N GLU A 31 -2.47 -7.07 1.85
CA GLU A 31 -2.04 -6.00 2.76
C GLU A 31 -2.69 -4.69 2.37
N CYS A 32 -2.77 -3.77 3.32
CA CYS A 32 -3.17 -2.40 3.03
C CYS A 32 -1.93 -1.61 2.58
N VAL A 33 -2.12 -0.69 1.63
CA VAL A 33 -1.16 0.36 1.30
C VAL A 33 -1.76 1.67 1.73
N CYS A 34 -1.04 2.43 2.53
CA CYS A 34 -1.49 3.73 3.01
C CYS A 34 -1.56 4.77 1.88
N ASP A 35 -2.52 5.68 1.98
CA ASP A 35 -2.61 6.84 1.11
C ASP A 35 -1.39 7.77 1.32
N ASP A 36 -1.11 8.63 0.34
CA ASP A 36 0.01 9.57 0.40
C ASP A 36 0.00 10.38 1.72
N GLY A 37 1.15 10.45 2.38
CA GLY A 37 1.32 11.15 3.66
C GLY A 37 0.79 10.39 4.90
N HIS A 38 0.22 9.20 4.72
CA HIS A 38 -0.18 8.31 5.81
C HIS A 38 0.81 7.15 5.98
N VAL A 39 0.83 6.57 7.17
CA VAL A 39 1.72 5.47 7.56
C VAL A 39 0.98 4.46 8.44
N HIS A 40 1.41 3.20 8.41
CA HIS A 40 0.80 2.13 9.19
C HIS A 40 0.95 2.34 10.70
N VAL A 41 -0.17 2.37 11.42
CA VAL A 41 -0.22 2.16 12.88
C VAL A 41 -0.65 0.73 13.23
N LYS A 42 -1.34 0.07 12.28
CA LYS A 42 -1.74 -1.34 12.29
C LYS A 42 -1.74 -1.85 10.85
N ASP A 43 -1.90 -3.15 10.68
CA ASP A 43 -1.91 -3.80 9.36
C ASP A 43 -3.06 -3.29 8.47
N ASP A 44 -4.17 -2.85 9.06
CA ASP A 44 -5.39 -2.34 8.38
C ASP A 44 -5.68 -0.85 8.61
N VAL A 45 -4.85 -0.15 9.38
CA VAL A 45 -5.08 1.25 9.76
C VAL A 45 -3.84 2.11 9.48
N CYS A 46 -4.07 3.14 8.68
CA CYS A 46 -3.10 4.18 8.38
C CYS A 46 -3.51 5.50 9.05
N GLU A 47 -2.52 6.22 9.57
CA GLU A 47 -2.68 7.54 10.17
C GLU A 47 -1.67 8.53 9.58
N GLN A 48 -1.97 9.83 9.67
CA GLN A 48 -1.12 10.87 9.09
C GLN A 48 0.27 10.86 9.75
N LYS A 49 1.31 10.79 8.91
CA LYS A 49 2.70 10.84 9.35
C LYS A 49 3.00 12.15 10.10
N GLN A 50 3.62 12.03 11.27
CA GLN A 50 4.05 13.16 12.09
C GLN A 50 5.58 13.23 12.21
N GLU A 51 6.11 14.44 12.22
CA GLU A 51 7.49 14.67 12.62
C GLU A 51 7.66 14.54 14.14
N CYS A 52 8.75 13.90 14.57
CA CYS A 52 9.02 13.70 15.99
C CYS A 52 9.58 14.97 16.63
N LYS A 53 8.77 15.59 17.50
CA LYS A 53 9.06 16.81 18.24
C LYS A 53 8.24 16.85 19.53
N GLU A 54 8.41 17.91 20.31
CA GLU A 54 7.59 18.14 21.49
C GLU A 54 6.09 18.16 21.12
N GLY A 55 5.27 17.44 21.89
CA GLY A 55 3.83 17.28 21.62
C GLY A 55 3.45 16.15 20.65
N THR A 56 4.40 15.54 19.93
CA THR A 56 4.12 14.40 19.03
C THR A 56 4.52 13.04 19.61
N LYS A 57 4.79 12.96 20.91
CA LYS A 57 5.04 11.67 21.60
C LYS A 57 3.90 10.68 21.32
N SER A 58 4.26 9.45 20.99
CA SER A 58 3.33 8.36 20.64
C SER A 58 2.51 8.61 19.36
N LYS A 59 2.85 9.62 18.55
CA LYS A 59 2.28 9.79 17.21
C LYS A 59 3.06 8.96 16.18
N PRO A 60 2.40 8.49 15.11
CA PRO A 60 3.05 7.72 14.06
C PRO A 60 4.01 8.59 13.24
N CYS A 61 5.17 8.06 12.90
CA CYS A 61 6.23 8.80 12.21
C CYS A 61 6.79 8.10 10.96
N ALA A 62 6.62 6.80 10.85
CA ALA A 62 6.79 5.98 9.66
C ALA A 62 5.97 4.69 9.84
N ASP A 63 5.94 3.80 8.85
CA ASP A 63 5.21 2.54 8.97
C ASP A 63 5.66 1.74 10.20
N PHE A 64 4.70 1.31 11.01
CA PHE A 64 4.91 0.54 12.24
C PHE A 64 5.96 1.15 13.16
N SER A 65 5.90 2.49 13.31
CA SER A 65 6.82 3.23 14.17
C SER A 65 6.19 4.47 14.78
N THR A 66 6.62 4.77 16.00
CA THR A 66 6.07 5.85 16.81
C THR A 66 7.16 6.76 17.35
N CYS A 67 6.82 8.04 17.53
CA CYS A 67 7.73 9.01 18.12
C CYS A 67 7.91 8.76 19.62
N VAL A 68 9.16 8.65 20.04
CA VAL A 68 9.53 8.49 21.45
C VAL A 68 10.58 9.52 21.86
N LEU A 69 10.67 9.77 23.16
CA LEU A 69 11.71 10.61 23.75
C LEU A 69 12.97 9.76 23.96
N ALA A 70 14.08 10.12 23.30
CA ALA A 70 15.35 9.44 23.49
C ALA A 70 15.98 9.78 24.86
N ASN A 71 16.77 8.85 25.39
CA ASN A 71 17.49 9.04 26.66
C ASN A 71 18.72 9.98 26.53
N THR A 72 19.07 10.40 25.31
CA THR A 72 20.04 11.46 25.00
C THR A 72 19.32 12.79 24.83
N PRO A 73 19.93 13.93 25.24
CA PRO A 73 19.21 15.06 25.81
C PRO A 73 18.06 15.56 24.92
N ASN A 74 16.82 15.33 25.39
CA ASN A 74 15.56 15.80 24.84
C ASN A 74 15.36 15.67 23.32
N LYS A 75 15.97 14.66 22.68
CA LYS A 75 15.74 14.41 21.26
C LYS A 75 14.55 13.48 21.07
N TYR A 76 13.58 13.90 20.27
CA TYR A 76 12.51 13.02 19.81
C TYR A 76 13.01 12.21 18.61
N THR A 77 12.75 10.91 18.63
CA THR A 77 13.17 10.00 17.56
C THR A 77 12.02 9.09 17.16
N CYS A 78 12.00 8.71 15.89
CA CYS A 78 11.08 7.70 15.37
C CYS A 78 11.64 6.32 15.67
N MET A 79 10.89 5.47 16.36
CA MET A 79 11.30 4.11 16.70
C MET A 79 10.27 3.09 16.25
N CYS A 80 10.75 1.97 15.70
CA CYS A 80 9.87 0.86 15.32
C CYS A 80 9.10 0.34 16.53
N ASP A 81 7.85 -0.02 16.29
CA ASP A 81 6.96 -0.56 17.30
C ASP A 81 7.40 -1.96 17.73
N VAL A 82 6.87 -2.42 18.85
CA VAL A 82 7.20 -3.73 19.43
C VAL A 82 6.95 -4.85 18.41
N GLY A 83 7.96 -5.68 18.18
CA GLY A 83 7.90 -6.79 17.20
C GLY A 83 8.35 -6.41 15.79
N TYR A 84 8.75 -5.16 15.58
CA TYR A 84 9.40 -4.68 14.36
C TYR A 84 10.84 -4.25 14.66
N THR A 85 11.66 -4.23 13.62
CA THR A 85 13.06 -3.82 13.68
C THR A 85 13.41 -3.00 12.46
N ASN A 86 14.30 -2.03 12.63
CA ASN A 86 14.73 -1.17 11.53
C ASN A 86 15.72 -1.92 10.63
N VAL A 87 15.38 -2.01 9.35
CA VAL A 87 16.23 -2.54 8.28
C VAL A 87 16.22 -1.52 7.15
N LYS A 88 17.36 -0.88 6.89
CA LYS A 88 17.51 0.15 5.85
C LYS A 88 16.43 1.25 5.95
N ASP A 89 16.27 1.81 7.15
CA ASP A 89 15.32 2.89 7.44
C ASP A 89 13.82 2.50 7.34
N VAL A 90 13.50 1.21 7.16
CA VAL A 90 12.13 0.68 7.17
C VAL A 90 11.93 -0.25 8.36
N CYS A 91 10.81 -0.10 9.08
CA CYS A 91 10.44 -1.02 10.14
C CYS A 91 9.79 -2.27 9.55
N VAL A 92 10.48 -3.40 9.66
CA VAL A 92 10.00 -4.71 9.19
C VAL A 92 9.75 -5.62 10.39
N PRO A 93 8.87 -6.64 10.28
CA PRO A 93 8.72 -7.62 11.36
C PRO A 93 10.07 -8.19 11.77
N SER A 94 10.36 -8.31 13.06
CA SER A 94 11.70 -8.71 13.54
C SER A 94 12.16 -10.06 12.98
N VAL A 95 11.23 -10.97 12.70
CA VAL A 95 11.51 -12.28 12.07
C VAL A 95 12.00 -12.15 10.62
N CYS A 96 11.71 -11.03 9.96
CA CYS A 96 12.11 -10.74 8.58
C CYS A 96 13.47 -10.05 8.46
N LYS A 97 14.14 -9.72 9.58
CA LYS A 97 15.37 -8.91 9.59
C LYS A 97 16.45 -9.38 8.61
N ASN A 98 16.62 -10.69 8.49
CA ASN A 98 17.65 -11.33 7.67
C ASN A 98 17.06 -12.21 6.56
N VAL A 99 15.79 -12.00 6.21
CA VAL A 99 15.09 -12.79 5.18
C VAL A 99 15.04 -11.98 3.90
N SER A 100 15.58 -12.54 2.82
CA SER A 100 15.48 -11.98 1.47
C SER A 100 14.48 -12.78 0.66
N CYS A 101 13.56 -12.10 -0.02
CA CYS A 101 12.54 -12.73 -0.86
C CYS A 101 12.70 -12.43 -2.36
N ASP A 102 13.77 -11.71 -2.76
CA ASP A 102 14.02 -11.29 -4.15
C ASP A 102 12.85 -10.47 -4.75
N LYS A 103 12.10 -11.01 -5.72
CA LYS A 103 10.91 -10.38 -6.32
C LYS A 103 9.66 -10.50 -5.45
N GLY A 104 9.77 -9.95 -4.25
CA GLY A 104 8.72 -9.99 -3.25
C GLY A 104 9.17 -9.42 -1.92
N LYS A 105 8.40 -9.71 -0.87
CA LYS A 105 8.65 -9.23 0.48
C LYS A 105 8.54 -10.35 1.51
N CYS A 106 9.26 -10.19 2.61
CA CYS A 106 9.07 -11.05 3.77
C CYS A 106 7.86 -10.57 4.57
N ILE A 107 7.02 -11.52 4.99
CA ILE A 107 5.85 -11.29 5.83
C ILE A 107 5.84 -12.30 6.99
N LEU A 108 5.06 -12.00 8.02
CA LEU A 108 4.64 -13.01 8.98
C LEU A 108 3.67 -13.97 8.29
N ASP A 109 3.80 -15.27 8.55
CA ASP A 109 2.86 -16.25 8.01
C ASP A 109 1.43 -15.94 8.47
N PRO A 110 0.53 -15.53 7.54
CA PRO A 110 -0.83 -15.17 7.91
C PRO A 110 -1.65 -16.39 8.33
N ASN A 111 -1.16 -17.61 8.10
CA ASN A 111 -1.87 -18.86 8.42
C ASN A 111 -1.39 -19.49 9.72
N ASN A 112 -0.38 -18.92 10.39
CA ASN A 112 0.17 -19.44 11.62
C ASN A 112 0.33 -18.32 12.67
N GLU A 113 -0.76 -18.03 13.38
CA GLU A 113 -0.77 -16.98 14.40
C GLU A 113 -0.02 -17.38 15.69
N ASP A 114 0.04 -18.69 15.98
CA ASP A 114 0.69 -19.23 17.17
C ASP A 114 2.21 -19.25 17.05
N VAL A 115 2.73 -19.45 15.83
CA VAL A 115 4.16 -19.45 15.53
C VAL A 115 4.47 -18.36 14.53
N LYS A 116 5.08 -17.27 15.02
CA LYS A 116 5.55 -16.17 14.17
C LYS A 116 6.71 -16.64 13.27
N THR A 117 6.37 -17.23 12.13
CA THR A 117 7.32 -17.62 11.08
C THR A 117 7.40 -16.55 10.00
N ALA A 118 8.60 -16.39 9.45
CA ALA A 118 8.82 -15.53 8.29
C ALA A 118 8.61 -16.35 7.02
N ILE A 119 7.78 -15.85 6.11
CA ILE A 119 7.58 -16.42 4.76
C ILE A 119 7.74 -15.33 3.70
N CYS A 120 7.98 -15.74 2.46
CA CYS A 120 7.97 -14.82 1.33
C CYS A 120 6.59 -14.73 0.69
N SER A 121 6.20 -13.50 0.38
CA SER A 121 5.12 -13.21 -0.55
C SER A 121 5.67 -12.53 -1.78
N CYS A 122 5.21 -12.96 -2.94
CA CYS A 122 5.85 -12.64 -4.20
C CYS A 122 5.02 -11.67 -5.02
N ASP A 123 5.73 -10.90 -5.85
CA ASP A 123 5.10 -10.09 -6.88
C ASP A 123 4.29 -10.98 -7.83
N ILE A 124 3.22 -10.44 -8.41
CA ILE A 124 2.35 -11.15 -9.35
C ILE A 124 3.17 -11.63 -10.55
N GLY A 125 3.02 -12.91 -10.88
CA GLY A 125 3.83 -13.64 -11.86
C GLY A 125 4.95 -14.49 -11.22
N LYS A 126 5.19 -14.33 -9.92
CA LYS A 126 6.10 -15.16 -9.12
C LYS A 126 5.36 -15.87 -8.00
N VAL A 127 5.92 -17.00 -7.57
CA VAL A 127 5.47 -17.75 -6.39
C VAL A 127 6.68 -18.21 -5.58
N PRO A 128 6.51 -18.53 -4.28
CA PRO A 128 7.59 -19.09 -3.47
C PRO A 128 8.17 -20.35 -4.11
N ASP A 129 9.50 -20.41 -4.21
CA ASP A 129 10.24 -21.52 -4.82
C ASP A 129 10.73 -22.52 -3.75
N PRO A 130 10.14 -23.72 -3.64
CA PRO A 130 10.55 -24.72 -2.65
C PRO A 130 12.01 -25.17 -2.82
N ASN A 131 12.56 -25.06 -4.03
CA ASN A 131 13.95 -25.45 -4.30
C ASN A 131 14.96 -24.36 -3.92
N ASN A 132 14.49 -23.14 -3.66
CA ASN A 132 15.32 -21.99 -3.31
C ASN A 132 14.82 -21.30 -2.04
N LYS A 133 14.67 -22.08 -0.95
CA LYS A 133 14.31 -21.57 0.38
C LYS A 133 13.02 -20.73 0.40
N ASN A 134 12.07 -21.03 -0.47
CA ASN A 134 10.81 -20.30 -0.66
C ASN A 134 10.98 -18.84 -1.10
N MET A 135 12.12 -18.46 -1.69
CA MET A 135 12.31 -17.15 -2.30
C MET A 135 11.45 -17.01 -3.58
N CYS A 136 11.18 -15.78 -4.02
CA CYS A 136 10.32 -15.50 -5.16
C CYS A 136 11.02 -15.64 -6.52
N THR A 137 11.70 -16.77 -6.73
CA THR A 137 12.46 -17.04 -7.97
C THR A 137 11.67 -17.84 -9.00
N LYS A 138 10.64 -18.58 -8.56
CA LYS A 138 9.83 -19.43 -9.42
C LYS A 138 8.71 -18.64 -10.10
N ASP A 139 8.57 -18.79 -11.42
CA ASP A 139 7.42 -18.28 -12.16
C ASP A 139 6.15 -19.03 -11.74
N GLY A 140 5.06 -18.28 -11.57
CA GLY A 140 3.78 -18.86 -11.21
C GLY A 140 2.66 -17.85 -11.27
N GLU A 141 1.48 -18.33 -11.61
CA GLU A 141 0.29 -17.49 -11.71
C GLU A 141 -0.36 -17.33 -10.35
N THR A 142 -0.82 -16.11 -10.08
CA THR A 142 -1.72 -15.81 -8.97
C THR A 142 -2.97 -15.20 -9.57
N LYS A 143 -4.14 -15.77 -9.27
CA LYS A 143 -5.42 -15.21 -9.71
C LYS A 143 -5.78 -14.02 -8.81
N CYS A 144 -6.17 -12.90 -9.41
CA CYS A 144 -6.74 -11.82 -8.61
C CYS A 144 -8.07 -12.26 -8.00
N THR A 145 -8.21 -11.99 -6.71
CA THR A 145 -9.41 -12.25 -5.93
C THR A 145 -9.99 -10.99 -5.30
N LEU A 146 -9.32 -9.83 -5.41
CA LEU A 146 -9.84 -8.55 -4.92
C LEU A 146 -11.27 -8.26 -5.41
N LYS A 147 -12.09 -7.73 -4.50
CA LYS A 147 -13.46 -7.29 -4.79
C LYS A 147 -13.44 -5.81 -5.18
N CYS A 148 -13.32 -5.53 -6.48
CA CYS A 148 -13.41 -4.17 -6.99
C CYS A 148 -14.89 -3.79 -7.14
N LEU A 149 -15.44 -3.18 -6.09
CA LEU A 149 -16.87 -2.90 -5.96
C LEU A 149 -17.30 -1.56 -6.56
N LYS A 150 -16.37 -0.64 -6.80
CA LYS A 150 -16.67 0.66 -7.38
C LYS A 150 -16.94 0.53 -8.88
N SER A 151 -17.77 1.43 -9.40
CA SER A 151 -18.09 1.45 -10.83
C SER A 151 -16.84 1.72 -11.68
N ASN A 152 -16.68 0.95 -12.76
CA ASN A 152 -15.58 1.05 -13.71
C ASN A 152 -14.19 0.81 -13.08
N GLU A 153 -14.13 0.03 -12.00
CA GLU A 153 -12.88 -0.53 -11.48
C GLU A 153 -12.73 -2.00 -11.86
N THR A 154 -11.50 -2.38 -12.16
CA THR A 154 -11.11 -3.77 -12.40
C THR A 154 -9.80 -4.08 -11.69
N CYS A 155 -9.53 -5.36 -11.47
CA CYS A 155 -8.29 -5.75 -10.84
C CYS A 155 -7.14 -5.72 -11.85
N LYS A 156 -6.14 -4.88 -11.59
CA LYS A 156 -4.95 -4.72 -12.43
C LYS A 156 -3.66 -4.99 -11.66
N VAL A 157 -2.62 -5.41 -12.39
CA VAL A 157 -1.27 -5.50 -11.84
C VAL A 157 -0.62 -4.13 -11.94
N VAL A 158 -0.32 -3.53 -10.79
CA VAL A 158 0.37 -2.25 -10.67
C VAL A 158 1.58 -2.46 -9.77
N GLU A 159 2.77 -2.16 -10.28
CA GLU A 159 4.06 -2.36 -9.56
C GLU A 159 4.21 -3.79 -8.99
N GLY A 160 3.87 -4.80 -9.79
CA GLY A 160 3.99 -6.20 -9.37
C GLY A 160 2.94 -6.68 -8.38
N ARG A 161 1.88 -5.90 -8.12
CA ARG A 161 0.83 -6.25 -7.13
C ARG A 161 -0.54 -6.07 -7.75
N TYR A 162 -1.51 -6.89 -7.33
CA TYR A 162 -2.90 -6.64 -7.72
C TYR A 162 -3.48 -5.49 -6.91
N LYS A 163 -4.18 -4.58 -7.59
CA LYS A 163 -4.93 -3.45 -7.02
C LYS A 163 -6.22 -3.27 -7.81
N CYS A 164 -7.29 -2.82 -7.15
CA CYS A 164 -8.45 -2.27 -7.86
C CYS A 164 -8.09 -0.91 -8.45
N ASP A 165 -8.23 -0.80 -9.76
CA ASP A 165 -7.88 0.39 -10.52
C ASP A 165 -8.89 0.61 -11.65
N CYS A 166 -8.93 1.82 -12.20
CA CYS A 166 -9.89 2.16 -13.24
C CYS A 166 -9.74 1.27 -14.48
N GLU A 167 -10.85 0.87 -15.08
CA GLU A 167 -10.91 0.20 -16.37
C GLU A 167 -10.21 1.01 -17.47
N ASP A 168 -9.83 0.33 -18.55
CA ASP A 168 -9.20 1.00 -19.69
C ASP A 168 -10.18 2.02 -20.30
N GLY A 169 -9.72 3.27 -20.49
CA GLY A 169 -10.58 4.38 -20.94
C GLY A 169 -11.25 5.16 -19.81
N PHE A 170 -10.94 4.85 -18.55
CA PHE A 170 -11.37 5.62 -17.38
C PHE A 170 -10.16 6.20 -16.62
N SER A 171 -10.40 7.29 -15.89
CA SER A 171 -9.42 7.92 -14.99
C SER A 171 -10.03 8.11 -13.61
N PHE A 172 -9.21 7.97 -12.57
CA PHE A 172 -9.66 8.16 -11.19
C PHE A 172 -9.86 9.65 -10.89
N ASP A 173 -11.10 10.04 -10.60
CA ASP A 173 -11.44 11.35 -10.09
C ASP A 173 -11.23 11.36 -8.56
N LYS A 174 -10.29 12.20 -8.08
CA LYS A 174 -9.96 12.29 -6.65
C LYS A 174 -11.05 13.00 -5.83
N GLU A 175 -11.82 13.88 -6.43
CA GLU A 175 -12.88 14.65 -5.75
C GLU A 175 -14.10 13.77 -5.52
N GLU A 176 -14.50 13.02 -6.55
CA GLU A 176 -15.67 12.13 -6.49
C GLU A 176 -15.31 10.73 -5.96
N GLY A 177 -14.04 10.34 -6.00
CA GLY A 177 -13.56 9.04 -5.53
C GLY A 177 -13.97 7.86 -6.41
N ILE A 178 -14.27 8.13 -7.69
CA ILE A 178 -14.77 7.18 -8.69
C ILE A 178 -13.97 7.25 -10.00
N CYS A 179 -14.12 6.22 -10.84
CA CYS A 179 -13.54 6.18 -12.17
C CYS A 179 -14.49 6.78 -13.21
N THR A 180 -14.09 7.91 -13.82
CA THR A 180 -14.85 8.64 -14.83
C THR A 180 -14.25 8.43 -16.22
N ALA A 181 -15.09 8.30 -17.25
CA ALA A 181 -14.61 8.17 -18.63
C ALA A 181 -13.90 9.44 -19.10
N TYR A 182 -12.90 9.30 -19.97
CA TYR A 182 -12.28 10.45 -20.64
C TYR A 182 -13.34 11.25 -21.42
N SER A 183 -13.65 12.48 -21.00
CA SER A 183 -14.50 13.36 -21.80
C SER A 183 -13.69 13.92 -22.98
N VAL A 184 -13.80 13.26 -24.14
CA VAL A 184 -13.21 13.74 -25.40
C VAL A 184 -13.79 15.10 -25.83
N PHE A 185 -14.88 15.54 -25.19
CA PHE A 185 -15.58 16.81 -25.48
C PHE A 185 -14.72 18.07 -25.30
N ASN A 186 -13.68 18.07 -24.45
CA ASN A 186 -12.82 19.26 -24.29
C ASN A 186 -11.80 19.45 -25.42
N ILE A 187 -11.31 18.37 -26.03
CA ILE A 187 -10.33 18.44 -27.13
C ILE A 187 -11.03 18.87 -28.43
N VAL A 188 -12.26 18.38 -28.64
CA VAL A 188 -13.06 18.73 -29.83
C VAL A 188 -13.48 20.20 -29.78
N ASN A 189 -13.80 20.75 -28.59
CA ASN A 189 -14.16 22.16 -28.45
C ASN A 189 -13.00 23.12 -28.81
N LEU A 190 -11.77 22.84 -28.38
CA LEU A 190 -10.60 23.64 -28.78
C LEU A 190 -10.34 23.58 -30.29
N SER A 191 -10.52 22.39 -30.88
CA SER A 191 -10.31 22.17 -32.32
C SER A 191 -11.34 22.93 -33.17
N ILE A 192 -12.62 22.94 -32.74
CA ILE A 192 -13.70 23.66 -33.42
C ILE A 192 -13.50 25.18 -33.32
N ILE A 193 -13.12 25.69 -32.14
CA ILE A 193 -12.82 27.13 -31.96
C ILE A 193 -11.68 27.58 -32.88
N PHE A 194 -10.64 26.77 -33.03
CA PHE A 194 -9.50 27.07 -33.92
C PHE A 194 -9.92 27.13 -35.39
N ILE A 195 -10.76 26.20 -35.84
CA ILE A 195 -11.27 26.18 -37.23
C ILE A 195 -12.17 27.39 -37.49
N ILE A 196 -13.05 27.74 -36.55
CA ILE A 196 -13.92 28.92 -36.66
C ILE A 196 -13.06 30.19 -36.73
N ALA A 197 -12.06 30.35 -35.86
CA ALA A 197 -11.15 31.51 -35.88
C ALA A 197 -10.39 31.65 -37.21
N LEU A 198 -9.93 30.54 -37.79
CA LEU A 198 -9.24 30.54 -39.10
C LEU A 198 -10.18 30.91 -40.25
N THR A 199 -11.44 30.48 -40.22
CA THR A 199 -12.43 30.88 -41.24
C THR A 199 -12.78 32.37 -41.16
N TYR A 200 -12.86 32.96 -39.96
CA TYR A 200 -13.09 34.39 -39.79
C TYR A 200 -11.92 35.26 -40.27
N LEU A 201 -10.68 34.78 -40.15
CA LEU A 201 -9.48 35.48 -40.67
C LEU A 201 -9.37 35.45 -42.20
N TYR A 202 -10.04 34.52 -42.87
CA TYR A 202 -10.01 34.37 -44.33
C TYR A 202 -11.12 35.15 -45.06
N ILE A 203 -12.10 35.69 -44.30
CA ILE A 203 -13.28 36.40 -44.82
C ILE A 203 -13.14 37.94 -44.66
N ILE A 204 -12.02 38.43 -44.10
CA ILE A 204 -11.68 39.86 -44.00
C ILE A 204 -10.64 40.23 -45.05
#